data_AF-N6Y382-F1
#
_entry.id   AF-N6Y382-F1
#
_cell.length_a   1.000
_cell.length_b   1.000
_cell.length_c   1.000
_cell.angle_alpha   90.00
_cell.angle_beta   90.00
_cell.angle_gamma   90.00
#
_symmetry.space_group_name_H-M   'P 1'
#
loop_
_entity.id
_entity.type
_entity.pdbx_description
1 polymer ?
#
loop_
_entity_poly.entity_id
_entity_poly.type
_entity_poly.pdbx_seq_one_letter_code
_entity_poly.pdbx_strand_id
1 'polypeptide(L)'
;MVVIVFRTRLRAGVDEAELEGVGARMFQVAASMPGYVSYKDFAADDGEFVSIVEFDSLETLAAWRDHPEHREIQARGRSRYFSDYRVQVCTTVREYAFTLDGGRVEGAL
;
A
#
# COMPACT_ATOMS: atom_id res chain seq x y z
N MET A 1 8.14 -0.42 -12.56
CA MET A 1 7.41 -0.04 -11.35
C MET A 1 5.93 -0.35 -11.49
N VAL A 2 5.37 -0.91 -10.43
CA VAL A 2 3.95 -1.14 -10.22
C VAL A 2 3.52 -0.37 -8.98
N VAL A 3 2.41 0.36 -9.09
CA VAL A 3 1.81 1.13 -8.01
C VAL A 3 0.49 0.48 -7.62
N ILE A 4 0.32 0.22 -6.33
CA ILE A 4 -0.88 -0.32 -5.74
C ILE A 4 -1.54 0.80 -4.96
N VAL A 5 -2.80 1.08 -5.26
CA VAL A 5 -3.62 2.01 -4.48
C VAL A 5 -4.73 1.24 -3.80
N PHE A 6 -4.65 1.14 -2.48
CA PHE A 6 -5.60 0.43 -1.64
C PHE A 6 -6.42 1.45 -0.84
N ARG A 7 -7.69 1.60 -1.20
CA ARG A 7 -8.65 2.48 -0.52
C ARG A 7 -9.54 1.64 0.37
N THR A 8 -9.74 2.08 1.61
CA THR A 8 -10.53 1.37 2.59
C THR A 8 -11.41 2.32 3.39
N ARG A 9 -12.54 1.80 3.85
CA ARG A 9 -13.32 2.39 4.94
C ARG A 9 -13.51 1.33 6.03
N LEU A 10 -13.52 1.79 7.28
CA LEU A 10 -13.61 0.90 8.44
C LEU A 10 -15.07 0.64 8.81
N ARG A 11 -15.32 -0.55 9.36
CA ARG A 11 -16.58 -0.83 10.04
C ARG A 11 -16.67 0.02 11.31
N ALA A 12 -17.89 0.34 11.71
CA ALA A 12 -18.13 1.03 12.97
C ALA A 12 -17.57 0.23 14.16
N GLY A 13 -16.88 0.92 15.08
CA GLY A 13 -16.33 0.34 16.31
C GLY A 13 -15.02 -0.43 16.14
N VAL A 14 -14.37 -0.36 14.98
CA VAL A 14 -12.99 -0.85 14.81
C VAL A 14 -12.04 0.05 15.60
N ASP A 15 -11.16 -0.57 16.38
CA ASP A 15 -10.07 0.12 17.07
C ASP A 15 -8.98 0.52 16.06
N GLU A 16 -8.82 1.82 15.85
CA GLU A 16 -7.83 2.37 14.92
C GLU A 16 -6.40 2.05 15.35
N ALA A 17 -6.11 1.96 16.65
CA ALA A 17 -4.77 1.61 17.15
C ALA A 17 -4.43 0.14 16.88
N GLU A 18 -5.42 -0.76 16.96
CA GLU A 18 -5.24 -2.15 16.51
C GLU A 18 -4.91 -2.18 15.01
N LEU A 19 -5.64 -1.40 14.22
CA LEU A 19 -5.45 -1.37 12.77
C LEU A 19 -4.10 -0.77 12.36
N GLU A 20 -3.63 0.27 13.06
CA GLU A 20 -2.29 0.84 12.87
C GLU A 20 -1.21 -0.23 13.09
N GLY A 21 -1.34 -1.05 14.14
CA GLY A 21 -0.43 -2.17 14.39
C GLY A 21 -0.45 -3.22 13.28
N VAL A 22 -1.64 -3.54 12.74
CA VAL A 22 -1.78 -4.43 11.58
C VAL A 22 -1.11 -3.83 10.34
N GLY A 23 -1.34 -2.53 10.08
CA GLY A 23 -0.72 -1.78 9.00
C GLY A 23 0.81 -1.80 9.09
N ALA A 24 1.36 -1.51 10.27
CA ALA A 24 2.80 -1.56 10.53
C ALA A 24 3.41 -2.95 10.26
N ARG A 25 2.70 -4.03 10.59
CA ARG A 25 3.15 -5.39 10.24
C ARG A 25 3.13 -5.61 8.73
N MET A 26 2.10 -5.16 8.02
CA MET A 26 2.01 -5.28 6.56
C MET A 26 3.08 -4.45 5.85
N PHE A 27 3.41 -3.27 6.38
CA PHE A 27 4.58 -2.51 5.96
C PHE A 27 5.86 -3.33 6.08
N GLN A 28 6.12 -3.95 7.24
CA GLN A 28 7.32 -4.78 7.43
C GLN A 28 7.38 -5.97 6.47
N VAL A 29 6.25 -6.64 6.22
CA VAL A 29 6.18 -7.72 5.22
C VAL A 29 6.51 -7.17 3.83
N ALA A 30 5.89 -6.06 3.42
CA ALA A 30 6.15 -5.44 2.11
C ALA A 30 7.62 -5.02 1.97
N ALA A 31 8.19 -4.37 2.99
CA ALA A 31 9.57 -3.90 3.01
C ALA A 31 10.61 -5.03 2.95
N SER A 32 10.22 -6.25 3.34
CA SER A 32 11.09 -7.43 3.23
C SER A 32 11.11 -8.06 1.84
N MET A 33 10.20 -7.66 0.93
CA MET A 33 10.11 -8.26 -0.39
C MET A 33 11.26 -7.78 -1.30
N PRO A 34 11.92 -8.68 -2.05
CA PRO A 34 12.88 -8.27 -3.07
C PRO A 34 12.19 -7.43 -4.14
N GLY A 35 12.59 -6.17 -4.30
CA GLY A 35 11.93 -5.23 -5.22
C GLY A 35 10.91 -4.28 -4.56
N TYR A 36 10.88 -4.21 -3.23
CA TYR A 36 10.21 -3.13 -2.50
C TYR A 36 10.75 -1.75 -2.90
N VAL A 37 9.85 -0.81 -3.19
CA VAL A 37 10.20 0.60 -3.49
C VAL A 37 9.70 1.52 -2.38
N SER A 38 8.39 1.51 -2.11
CA SER A 38 7.81 2.37 -1.07
C SER A 38 6.46 1.84 -0.55
N TYR A 39 6.06 2.32 0.63
CA TYR A 39 4.73 2.11 1.21
C TYR A 39 4.40 3.35 2.04
N LYS A 40 3.28 3.99 1.75
CA LYS A 40 2.76 5.13 2.53
C LYS A 40 1.28 4.98 2.80
N ASP A 41 0.87 5.35 4.01
CA ASP A 41 -0.54 5.43 4.41
C ASP A 41 -0.99 6.89 4.53
N PHE A 42 -2.24 7.13 4.16
CA PHE A 42 -2.90 8.42 4.22
C PHE A 42 -4.30 8.25 4.78
N ALA A 43 -4.75 9.21 5.58
CA ALA A 43 -6.13 9.34 6.01
C ALA A 43 -6.75 10.58 5.34
N ALA A 44 -7.96 10.43 4.81
CA ALA A 44 -8.75 11.52 4.26
C ALA A 44 -9.81 11.98 5.26
N ASP A 45 -10.20 13.25 5.15
CA ASP A 45 -11.19 13.88 6.05
C ASP A 45 -12.59 13.24 5.96
N ASP A 46 -12.89 12.50 4.88
CA ASP A 46 -14.15 11.79 4.67
C ASP A 46 -14.17 10.38 5.31
N GLY A 47 -13.12 10.02 6.04
CA GLY A 47 -12.97 8.72 6.69
C GLY A 47 -12.44 7.61 5.76
N GLU A 48 -12.00 7.94 4.55
CA GLU A 48 -11.26 7.00 3.69
C GLU A 48 -9.79 6.90 4.13
N PHE A 49 -9.27 5.67 4.22
CA PHE A 49 -7.83 5.41 4.35
C PHE A 49 -7.28 4.91 3.02
N VAL A 50 -6.10 5.42 2.64
CA VAL A 50 -5.42 5.07 1.39
C VAL A 50 -4.00 4.62 1.69
N SER A 51 -3.68 3.38 1.33
CA SER A 51 -2.30 2.92 1.24
C SER A 51 -1.83 2.98 -0.21
N ILE A 52 -0.67 3.60 -0.44
CA ILE A 52 0.05 3.56 -1.72
C ILE A 52 1.30 2.71 -1.51
N VAL A 53 1.38 1.61 -2.25
CA VAL A 53 2.51 0.67 -2.18
C VAL A 53 3.14 0.56 -3.56
N GLU A 54 4.46 0.61 -3.61
CA GLU A 54 5.23 0.58 -4.86
C GLU A 54 6.20 -0.60 -4.83
N PHE A 55 6.20 -1.37 -5.91
CA PHE A 55 7.16 -2.44 -6.17
C PHE A 55 7.80 -2.22 -7.55
N ASP A 56 9.00 -2.75 -7.75
CA ASP A 56 9.68 -2.67 -9.05
C ASP A 56 8.93 -3.42 -10.16
N SER A 57 8.21 -4.50 -9.78
CA SER A 57 7.66 -5.50 -10.68
C SER A 57 6.32 -6.08 -10.20
N LEU A 58 5.57 -6.67 -11.14
CA LEU A 58 4.35 -7.44 -10.84
C LEU A 58 4.65 -8.76 -10.12
N GLU A 59 5.86 -9.30 -10.29
CA GLU A 59 6.31 -10.52 -9.63
C GLU A 59 6.46 -10.30 -8.12
N THR A 60 7.13 -9.22 -7.71
CA THR A 60 7.26 -8.84 -6.30
C THR A 60 5.90 -8.56 -5.66
N LEU A 61 5.00 -7.87 -6.37
CA LEU A 61 3.62 -7.70 -5.92
C LEU A 61 2.92 -9.05 -5.70
N ALA A 62 3.05 -9.99 -6.64
CA ALA A 62 2.44 -11.31 -6.50
C ALA A 62 3.00 -12.07 -5.28
N ALA A 63 4.32 -12.04 -5.08
CA ALA A 63 4.96 -12.62 -3.92
C ALA A 63 4.46 -12.00 -2.60
N TRP A 64 4.31 -10.67 -2.55
CA TRP A 64 3.75 -9.98 -1.39
C TRP A 64 2.29 -10.36 -1.14
N ARG A 65 1.45 -10.39 -2.19
CA ARG A 65 0.04 -10.79 -2.11
C ARG A 65 -0.10 -12.21 -1.55
N ASP A 66 0.79 -13.10 -1.96
CA ASP A 66 0.73 -14.52 -1.62
C ASP A 66 1.47 -14.87 -0.33
N HIS A 67 2.18 -13.92 0.28
CA HIS A 67 2.85 -14.11 1.56
C HIS A 67 1.86 -14.60 2.64
N PRO A 68 2.17 -15.66 3.41
CA PRO A 68 1.21 -16.29 4.33
C PRO A 68 0.55 -15.33 5.31
N GLU A 69 1.34 -14.45 5.94
CA GLU A 69 0.81 -13.46 6.89
C GLU A 69 -0.08 -12.42 6.19
N HIS A 70 0.27 -12.01 4.97
CA HIS A 70 -0.54 -11.04 4.24
C HIS A 70 -1.89 -11.66 3.82
N ARG A 71 -1.90 -12.93 3.43
CA ARG A 71 -3.14 -13.67 3.14
C ARG A 71 -4.06 -13.75 4.36
N GLU A 72 -3.50 -13.99 5.54
CA GLU A 72 -4.26 -13.99 6.79
C GLU A 72 -4.86 -12.60 7.08
N ILE A 73 -4.06 -11.53 6.96
CA ILE A 73 -4.54 -10.17 7.18
C ILE A 73 -5.59 -9.76 6.14
N GLN A 74 -5.47 -10.15 4.87
CA GLN A 74 -6.51 -9.91 3.87
C GLN A 74 -7.84 -10.60 4.24
N ALA A 75 -7.78 -11.82 4.79
CA ALA A 75 -8.97 -12.51 5.27
C ALA A 75 -9.61 -11.78 6.47
N ARG A 76 -8.79 -11.37 7.45
CA ARG A 76 -9.23 -10.56 8.60
C ARG A 76 -9.78 -9.19 8.19
N GLY A 77 -9.18 -8.56 7.19
CA GLY A 77 -9.66 -7.32 6.60
C GLY A 77 -11.11 -7.42 6.15
N ARG A 78 -11.45 -8.47 5.37
CA ARG A 78 -12.81 -8.74 4.91
C ARG A 78 -13.79 -9.09 6.04
N SER A 79 -13.36 -9.90 6.99
CA SER A 79 -14.25 -10.43 8.03
C SER A 79 -14.47 -9.47 9.20
N ARG A 80 -13.51 -8.58 9.49
CA ARG A 80 -13.48 -7.81 10.74
C ARG A 80 -13.29 -6.31 10.57
N TYR A 81 -12.42 -5.85 9.67
CA TYR A 81 -11.97 -4.45 9.67
C TYR A 81 -12.71 -3.56 8.70
N PHE A 82 -12.84 -3.98 7.44
CA PHE A 82 -13.29 -3.10 6.36
C PHE A 82 -14.80 -3.22 6.13
N SER A 83 -15.48 -2.08 6.03
CA SER A 83 -16.86 -2.02 5.51
C SER A 83 -16.85 -2.22 4.00
N ASP A 84 -15.86 -1.61 3.35
CA ASP A 84 -15.59 -1.68 1.92
C ASP A 84 -14.12 -1.38 1.65
N TYR A 85 -13.63 -1.87 0.52
CA TYR A 85 -12.33 -1.48 -0.01
C TYR A 85 -12.27 -1.60 -1.52
N ARG A 86 -11.31 -0.88 -2.11
CA ARG A 86 -10.97 -0.95 -3.53
C ARG A 86 -9.46 -0.99 -3.69
N VAL A 87 -8.98 -2.00 -4.41
CA VAL A 87 -7.56 -2.12 -4.79
C VAL A 87 -7.43 -1.81 -6.28
N GLN A 88 -6.46 -0.97 -6.64
CA GLN A 88 -6.03 -0.77 -8.02
C GLN A 88 -4.55 -1.12 -8.14
N VAL A 89 -4.21 -1.86 -9.18
CA VAL A 89 -2.82 -2.17 -9.55
C VAL A 89 -2.54 -1.47 -10.87
N CYS A 90 -1.54 -0.61 -10.88
CA CYS A 90 -1.23 0.29 -11.97
C CYS A 90 0.23 0.12 -12.40
N THR A 91 0.48 0.13 -13.71
CA THR A 91 1.85 0.20 -14.25
C THR A 91 2.20 1.65 -14.55
N THR A 92 3.39 2.08 -14.13
CA THR A 92 3.87 3.44 -14.42
C THR A 92 4.10 3.63 -15.91
N VAL A 93 3.40 4.59 -16.51
CA VAL A 93 3.56 4.95 -17.94
C VAL A 93 4.62 6.03 -18.13
N ARG A 94 4.76 6.92 -17.15
CA ARG A 94 5.78 7.98 -17.12
C ARG A 94 6.11 8.35 -15.68
N GLU A 95 7.39 8.62 -15.44
CA GLU A 95 7.92 9.02 -14.14
C GLU A 95 8.98 10.09 -14.32
N TYR A 96 9.00 11.06 -13.41
CA TYR A 96 9.97 12.14 -13.36
C TYR A 96 9.99 12.70 -11.95
N ALA A 97 11.08 13.35 -11.60
CA ALA A 97 11.24 14.02 -10.33
C ALA A 97 11.73 15.45 -10.48
N PHE A 98 11.58 16.22 -9.42
CA PHE A 98 12.09 17.58 -9.32
C PHE A 98 12.76 17.78 -7.97
N THR A 99 13.97 18.32 -7.98
CA THR A 99 14.60 18.89 -6.79
C THR A 99 14.86 20.37 -7.03
N LEU A 100 14.81 21.18 -5.97
CA LEU A 100 14.98 22.63 -6.09
C LEU A 100 16.31 22.99 -6.77
N ASP A 101 17.38 22.27 -6.41
CA ASP A 101 18.74 22.52 -6.94
C ASP A 101 18.99 21.83 -8.29
N GLY A 102 18.35 20.68 -8.54
CA GLY A 102 18.61 19.82 -9.70
C GLY A 102 17.64 20.00 -10.87
N GLY A 103 16.55 20.74 -10.68
CA GLY A 103 15.51 20.87 -11.69
C GLY A 103 14.77 19.56 -11.94
N ARG A 104 14.15 19.44 -13.11
CA ARG A 104 13.37 18.25 -13.49
C ARG A 104 14.27 17.18 -14.11
N VAL A 105 14.18 15.95 -13.61
CA VAL A 105 14.85 14.77 -14.15
C VAL A 105 13.79 13.73 -14.58
N GLU A 106 13.99 13.06 -15.71
CA GLU A 106 13.11 11.94 -16.12
C GLU A 106 13.59 10.64 -15.45
N GLY A 107 12.64 9.79 -15.04
CA GLY A 107 12.92 8.61 -14.22
C GLY A 107 12.76 8.84 -12.72
N ALA A 108 12.97 7.77 -11.94
CA ALA A 108 12.99 7.82 -10.48
C ALA A 108 14.18 8.63 -9.94
N LEU A 109 14.04 9.20 -8.73
CA LEU A 109 15.16 9.79 -7.98
C LEU A 109 16.18 8.74 -7.55
#